data_AF-A0A7V3SYS1-F1
#
_entry.id   AF-A0A7V3SYS1-F1
#
_cell.length_a   1.000
_cell.length_b   1.000
_cell.length_c   1.000
_cell.angle_alpha   90.00
_cell.angle_beta   90.00
_cell.angle_gamma   90.00
#
_symmetry.space_group_name_H-M   'P 1'
#
loop_
_entity.id
_entity.type
_entity.pdbx_description
1 polymer ?
#
loop_
_entity_poly.entity_id
_entity_poly.type
_entity_poly.pdbx_seq_one_letter_code
_entity_poly.pdbx_strand_id
1 'polypeptide(L)' 'MSSKKHHFFAFLSRMKYINRWGLMRNTHPQNIQEHSLQVAVIT' A
#
# COMPACT_ATOMS: atom_id res chain seq x y z
N MET A 1 10.60 31.04 8.77
CA MET A 1 9.37 30.25 8.47
C MET A 1 9.75 28.78 8.37
N SER A 2 9.49 27.99 9.42
CA SER A 2 9.70 26.54 9.36
C SER A 2 8.61 25.93 8.47
N SER A 3 8.96 25.60 7.22
CA SER A 3 8.06 24.91 6.30
C SER A 3 7.87 23.48 6.82
N LYS A 4 6.73 23.21 7.47
CA LYS A 4 6.35 21.86 7.90
C LYS A 4 6.17 20.99 6.66
N LYS A 5 7.20 20.20 6.32
CA LYS A 5 7.11 19.19 5.25
C LYS A 5 6.22 18.05 5.73
N HIS A 6 5.10 17.82 5.06
CA HIS A 6 4.23 16.68 5.32
C HIS A 6 4.76 15.45 4.58
N HIS A 7 5.11 14.40 5.31
CA HIS A 7 5.61 13.15 4.74
C HIS A 7 4.49 12.14 4.39
N PHE A 8 3.23 12.57 4.40
CA PHE A 8 2.06 11.72 4.18
C PHE A 8 2.18 10.89 2.89
N PHE A 9 2.41 11.55 1.75
CA PHE A 9 2.57 10.85 0.46
C PHE A 9 3.83 9.97 0.40
N ALA A 10 4.88 10.32 1.14
CA ALA A 10 6.07 9.48 1.24
C ALA A 10 5.76 8.16 1.98
N PHE A 11 4.96 8.19 3.04
CA PHE A 11 4.48 6.98 3.70
C PHE A 11 3.46 6.21 2.84
N LEU A 12 2.55 6.91 2.16
CA LEU A 12 1.58 6.29 1.27
C LEU A 12 2.27 5.51 0.13
N SER A 13 3.36 6.05 -0.43
CA SER A 13 4.15 5.37 -1.47
C SER A 13 4.81 4.08 -1.01
N ARG A 14 4.95 3.85 0.32
CA ARG A 14 5.54 2.62 0.88
C ARG A 14 4.56 1.45 0.92
N MET A 15 3.25 1.68 0.73
CA MET A 15 2.25 0.62 0.69
C MET A 15 2.58 -0.46 -0.35
N LYS A 16 3.20 -0.09 -1.48
CA LYS A 16 3.63 -1.05 -2.52
C LYS A 16 4.60 -2.14 -2.02
N TYR A 17 5.30 -1.91 -0.92
CA TYR A 17 6.27 -2.85 -0.35
C TYR A 17 5.63 -3.81 0.66
N ILE A 18 4.40 -3.56 1.09
CA ILE A 18 3.70 -4.38 2.07
C ILE A 18 2.95 -5.47 1.32
N ASN A 19 3.53 -6.66 1.27
CA ASN A 19 2.93 -7.84 0.67
C ASN A 19 1.95 -8.51 1.63
N ARG A 20 0.87 -9.04 1.08
CA ARG A 20 -0.14 -9.82 1.81
C ARG A 20 0.13 -11.31 1.70
N TRP A 21 -0.55 -12.09 2.55
CA TRP A 21 -0.52 -13.55 2.52
C TRP A 21 0.88 -14.14 2.71
N GLY A 22 1.71 -13.53 3.55
CA GLY A 22 3.12 -13.93 3.77
C GLY A 22 3.32 -15.33 4.36
N LEU A 23 2.26 -15.98 4.82
CA LEU A 23 2.29 -17.37 5.34
C LEU A 23 1.80 -18.40 4.32
N MET A 24 1.33 -17.97 3.15
CA MET A 24 0.76 -18.85 2.12
C MET A 24 1.55 -18.74 0.82
N ARG A 25 1.58 -19.82 0.04
CA ARG A 25 2.12 -19.79 -1.32
C ARG A 25 1.14 -19.06 -2.23
N ASN A 26 1.57 -17.94 -2.80
CA ASN A 26 0.77 -17.17 -3.76
C ASN A 26 1.29 -17.41 -5.19
N THR A 27 0.39 -17.64 -6.14
CA THR A 27 0.72 -17.68 -7.58
C THR A 27 1.15 -16.30 -8.08
N HIS A 28 0.50 -15.25 -7.56
CA HIS A 28 0.88 -13.86 -7.77
C HIS A 28 0.85 -13.15 -6.40
N PRO A 29 1.99 -12.59 -5.92
CA PRO A 29 2.01 -11.88 -4.65
C PRO A 29 1.19 -10.59 -4.75
N GLN A 30 0.25 -10.39 -3.83
CA GLN A 30 -0.59 -9.20 -3.78
C GLN A 30 -0.05 -8.20 -2.76
N ASN A 31 0.08 -6.93 -3.13
CA ASN A 31 0.44 -5.86 -2.18
C ASN A 31 -0.80 -5.14 -1.61
N ILE A 32 -0.61 -4.40 -0.52
CA ILE A 32 -1.73 -3.70 0.13
C ILE A 32 -2.27 -2.53 -0.71
N GLN A 33 -1.44 -1.92 -1.55
CA GLN A 33 -1.86 -0.83 -2.44
C GLN A 33 -2.87 -1.32 -3.49
N GLU A 34 -2.58 -2.45 -4.14
CA GLU A 34 -3.46 -3.12 -5.11
C GLU A 34 -4.77 -3.56 -4.45
N HIS A 35 -4.67 -4.16 -3.27
CA HIS A 35 -5.86 -4.59 -2.55
C HIS A 35 -6.75 -3.40 -2.18
N SER A 36 -6.18 -2.32 -1.63
CA SER A 36 -6.94 -1.13 -1.28
C SER A 36 -7.61 -0.49 -2.51
N LEU A 37 -6.94 -0.50 -3.67
CA LEU A 37 -7.53 -0.06 -4.92
C LEU A 37 -8.73 -0.94 -5.32
N GLN A 38 -8.56 -2.27 -5.29
CA GLN A 38 -9.63 -3.20 -5.62
C GLN A 38 -10.86 -3.01 -4.72
N VAL A 39 -10.65 -2.89 -3.40
CA VAL A 39 -11.75 -2.64 -2.44
C VAL A 39 -12.45 -1.31 -2.75
N ALA A 40 -11.70 -0.24 -3.03
CA ALA A 40 -12.27 1.07 -3.35
C ALA A 40 -13.04 1.10 -4.67
N VAL A 41 -12.73 0.21 -5.62
CA VAL A 41 -13.48 0.07 -6.87
C VAL A 41 -14.73 -0.80 -6.69
N ILE A 42 -14.67 -1.81 -5.82
CA ILE A 42 -15.78 -2.73 -5.55
C ILE A 42 -16.82 -2.10 -4.62
N THR A 43 -16.39 -1.25 -3.68
CA THR A 43 -17.25 -0.57 -2.70
C THR A 43 -17.82 0.70 -3.29
#